data_AF-A0A7C2FPK0-F1
#
_entry.id   AF-A0A7C2FPK0-F1
#
_cell.length_a   1.000
_cell.length_b   1.000
_cell.length_c   1.000
_cell.angle_alpha   90.00
_cell.angle_beta   90.00
_cell.angle_gamma   90.00
#
_symmetry.space_group_name_H-M   'P 1'
#
loop_
_entity.id
_entity.type
_entity.pdbx_description
1 polymer ?
#
loop_
_entity_poly.entity_id
_entity_poly.type
_entity_poly.pdbx_seq_one_letter_code
_entity_poly.pdbx_strand_id
1 'polypeptide(L)' 'MASDQIFFEGEQAHQVEMVPGVRRRTLGHGSQMLLAEFVLAAGSEVPTHSHPHDQVGYVLRGSMQLTVGEETQLC' A
#
# COMPACT_ATOMS: atom_id res chain seq x y z
N MET A 1 14.16 -18.99 7.71
CA MET A 1 12.75 -18.62 7.53
C MET A 1 12.67 -17.97 6.15
N ALA A 2 11.86 -18.53 5.25
CA ALA A 2 12.16 -18.67 3.83
C ALA A 2 12.39 -17.36 3.06
N SER A 3 13.41 -17.40 2.18
CA SER A 3 13.81 -16.37 1.21
C SER A 3 12.76 -16.01 0.16
N ASP A 4 11.73 -16.85 0.00
CA ASP A 4 10.84 -16.84 -1.16
C ASP A 4 9.86 -15.66 -1.17
N GLN A 5 9.75 -14.92 -0.06
CA GLN A 5 8.90 -13.74 0.07
C GLN A 5 9.69 -12.42 0.01
N ILE A 6 11.01 -12.49 -0.20
CA ILE A 6 11.87 -11.33 -0.41
C ILE A 6 12.05 -11.04 -1.90
N PHE A 7 12.06 -12.08 -2.74
CA PHE A 7 12.08 -11.96 -4.19
C PHE A 7 10.66 -12.13 -4.73
N PHE A 8 10.22 -11.21 -5.59
CA PHE A 8 8.87 -11.21 -6.13
C PHE A 8 8.86 -10.65 -7.54
N GLU A 9 7.89 -11.11 -8.33
CA GLU A 9 7.52 -10.50 -9.60
C GLU A 9 6.20 -9.76 -9.40
N GLY A 10 6.24 -8.42 -9.43
CA GLY A 10 5.10 -7.62 -9.01
C GLY A 10 3.82 -7.86 -9.81
N GLU A 11 3.94 -8.15 -11.10
CA GLU A 11 2.79 -8.45 -11.96
C GLU A 11 2.11 -9.78 -11.60
N GLN A 12 2.88 -10.75 -11.12
CA GLN A 12 2.39 -12.09 -10.73
C GLN A 12 1.78 -12.10 -9.33
N ALA A 13 2.05 -11.09 -8.50
CA ALA A 13 1.53 -11.02 -7.15
C ALA A 13 0.00 -10.92 -7.13
N HIS A 14 -0.62 -11.73 -6.28
CA HIS A 14 -2.07 -11.79 -6.14
C HIS A 14 -2.64 -10.45 -5.68
N GLN A 15 -3.63 -9.95 -6.42
CA GLN A 15 -4.30 -8.69 -6.12
C GLN A 15 -5.59 -8.96 -5.36
N VAL A 16 -5.79 -8.21 -4.28
CA VAL A 16 -7.00 -8.23 -3.46
C VAL A 16 -7.68 -6.87 -3.47
N GLU A 17 -9.01 -6.84 -3.50
CA GLU A 17 -9.77 -5.62 -3.23
C GLU A 17 -9.92 -5.48 -1.71
N MET A 18 -9.42 -4.37 -1.18
CA MET A 18 -9.36 -4.11 0.27
C MET A 18 -10.64 -3.41 0.74
N VAL A 19 -11.03 -2.39 -0.01
CA VAL A 19 -12.28 -1.63 0.10
C VAL A 19 -12.68 -1.22 -1.33
N PRO A 20 -13.94 -0.83 -1.58
CA PRO A 20 -14.40 -0.50 -2.93
C PRO A 20 -13.46 0.48 -3.66
N GLY A 21 -12.93 0.05 -4.80
CA GLY A 21 -12.04 0.88 -5.64
C GLY A 21 -10.58 0.93 -5.19
N VAL A 22 -10.20 0.28 -4.08
CA VAL A 22 -8.83 0.19 -3.58
C VAL A 22 -8.35 -1.25 -3.62
N ARG A 23 -7.37 -1.52 -4.48
CA ARG A 23 -6.76 -2.84 -4.65
C ARG A 23 -5.32 -2.83 -4.16
N ARG A 24 -4.88 -3.95 -3.58
CA ARG A 24 -3.51 -4.15 -3.07
C ARG A 24 -2.90 -5.42 -3.63
N ARG A 25 -1.61 -5.37 -3.97
CA ARG A 25 -0.75 -6.55 -4.05
C ARG A 25 0.24 -6.55 -2.89
N THR A 26 0.34 -7.66 -2.18
CA THR A 26 1.50 -7.89 -1.30
C THR A 26 2.65 -8.36 -2.17
N LEU A 27 3.72 -7.58 -2.23
CA LEU A 27 4.85 -7.86 -3.12
C LEU A 27 5.87 -8.75 -2.40
N GLY A 28 6.38 -8.27 -1.27
CA GLY A 28 7.32 -9.02 -0.44
C GLY A 28 7.19 -8.64 1.02
N HIS A 29 7.59 -9.54 1.92
CA HIS A 29 7.57 -9.27 3.35
C HIS A 29 8.58 -10.12 4.12
N GLY A 30 8.95 -9.62 5.29
CA GLY A 30 9.82 -10.28 6.26
C GLY A 30 9.31 -10.08 7.67
N SER A 31 10.16 -10.32 8.67
CA SER A 31 9.80 -10.16 10.08
C SER A 31 9.54 -8.70 10.49
N GLN A 32 10.10 -7.73 9.76
CA GLN A 32 10.06 -6.31 10.12
C GLN A 32 9.65 -5.39 8.95
N MET A 33 9.34 -5.96 7.79
CA MET A 33 9.05 -5.17 6.59
C MET A 33 7.93 -5.80 5.78
N LEU A 34 7.12 -4.95 5.16
CA LEU A 34 6.14 -5.28 4.16
C LEU A 34 6.29 -4.29 3.01
N LEU A 35 6.37 -4.80 1.79
CA LEU A 35 6.24 -4.00 0.58
C LEU A 35 4.92 -4.40 -0.10
N ALA A 36 4.09 -3.39 -0.37
CA ALA A 36 2.82 -3.56 -1.04
C ALA A 36 2.63 -2.49 -2.11
N GLU A 37 2.00 -2.88 -3.22
CA GLU A 37 1.51 -1.96 -4.26
C GLU A 37 0.02 -1.72 -4.03
N PHE A 38 -0.40 -0.47 -4.13
CA PHE A 38 -1.81 -0.08 -4.07
C PHE A 38 -2.22 0.60 -5.38
N VAL A 39 -3.40 0.23 -5.88
CA VAL A 39 -4.05 0.86 -7.03
C VAL A 39 -5.41 1.36 -6.59
N LEU A 40 -5.59 2.68 -6.62
CA LEU A 40 -6.81 3.36 -6.22
C LEU A 40 -7.52 3.90 -7.47
N ALA A 41 -8.81 3.60 -7.63
CA ALA A 41 -9.64 4.28 -8.62
C ALA A 41 -9.88 5.73 -8.19
N ALA A 42 -10.07 6.63 -9.16
CA ALA A 42 -10.30 8.04 -8.86
C ALA A 42 -11.54 8.22 -7.95
N GLY A 43 -11.38 8.99 -6.87
CA GLY A 43 -12.44 9.21 -5.88
C GLY A 43 -12.59 8.08 -4.85
N SER A 44 -11.77 7.04 -4.88
CA SER A 44 -11.75 6.02 -3.82
C SER A 44 -11.14 6.60 -2.55
N GLU A 45 -11.65 6.15 -1.39
CA GLU A 45 -11.18 6.57 -0.08
C GLU A 45 -10.57 5.39 0.68
N VAL A 46 -9.43 5.62 1.30
CA VAL A 46 -8.86 4.72 2.31
C VAL A 46 -9.25 5.29 3.67
N PRO A 47 -10.07 4.59 4.48
CA PRO A 47 -10.50 5.11 5.78
C PRO A 47 -9.31 5.41 6.70
N THR A 48 -9.42 6.48 7.50
CA THR A 48 -8.45 6.80 8.55
C THR A 48 -8.30 5.62 9.51
N HIS A 49 -7.07 5.22 9.78
CA HIS A 49 -6.73 4.10 10.66
C HIS A 49 -5.34 4.29 11.27
N SER A 50 -4.96 3.40 12.18
CA SER A 50 -3.66 3.41 12.84
C SER A 50 -3.15 2.00 13.14
N HIS A 51 -1.83 1.87 13.27
CA HIS A 51 -1.14 0.64 13.63
C HIS A 51 0.22 0.98 14.27
N PRO A 52 0.82 0.05 15.04
CA PRO A 52 2.09 0.28 15.73
C PRO A 52 3.32 0.20 14.80
N HIS A 53 3.12 -0.09 13.51
CA HIS A 53 4.19 -0.28 12.54
C HIS A 53 4.42 1.01 11.76
N ASP A 54 5.69 1.36 11.54
CA ASP A 54 6.03 2.47 10.66
C ASP A 54 5.60 2.15 9.22
N GLN A 55 5.06 3.16 8.53
CA GLN A 55 4.64 3.06 7.15
C GLN A 55 5.23 4.21 6.33
N VAL A 56 5.87 3.87 5.21
CA VAL A 56 6.33 4.84 4.20
C VAL A 56 5.73 4.45 2.87
N GLY A 57 5.27 5.43 2.10
CA GLY A 57 4.71 5.26 0.78
C GLY A 57 5.23 6.30 -0.20
N TYR A 58 5.17 5.99 -1.48
CA TYR A 58 5.51 6.92 -2.56
C TYR A 58 4.50 6.75 -3.69
N VAL A 59 4.07 7.87 -4.29
CA VAL A 59 3.13 7.86 -5.41
C VAL A 59 3.89 7.53 -6.69
N LEU A 60 3.64 6.34 -7.23
CA LEU A 60 4.22 5.91 -8.51
C LEU A 60 3.66 6.70 -9.70
N ARG A 61 2.34 6.94 -9.70
CA ARG A 61 1.63 7.63 -10.78
C ARG A 61 0.28 8.15 -10.28
N GLY A 62 -0.10 9.33 -10.76
CA GLY A 62 -1.35 9.98 -10.40
C GLY A 62 -1.13 10.97 -9.26
N SER A 63 -2.17 11.19 -8.46
CA SER A 63 -2.07 11.97 -7.23
C SER A 63 -3.07 11.47 -6.20
N MET A 64 -2.78 11.72 -4.93
CA MET A 64 -3.70 11.43 -3.83
C MET A 64 -3.63 12.53 -2.77
N GLN A 65 -4.78 12.85 -2.17
CA GLN A 65 -4.78 13.62 -0.94
C GLN A 65 -4.52 12.65 0.22
N LEU A 66 -3.40 12.84 0.92
CA LEU A 66 -2.99 12.02 2.05
C LEU A 66 -3.01 12.85 3.33
N THR A 67 -3.71 12.35 4.35
CA THR A 67 -3.76 12.94 5.68
C THR A 67 -3.01 12.06 6.68
N VAL A 68 -2.07 12.64 7.43
CA VAL A 68 -1.32 11.98 8.52
C VAL A 68 -1.40 12.86 9.75
N GLY A 69 -2.10 12.38 10.78
CA GLY A 69 -2.43 13.21 11.95
C GLY A 69 -3.31 14.40 11.54
N GLU A 70 -2.82 15.62 11.78
CA GLU A 70 -3.51 16.87 11.42
C GLU A 70 -3.03 17.45 10.07
N GLU A 71 -2.01 16.87 9.46
CA GLU A 71 -1.42 17.37 8.22
C GLU A 71 -2.03 16.67 7.01
N THR A 72 -2.34 17.44 5.97
CA THR A 72 -2.83 16.93 4.69
C THR A 72 -1.99 17.47 3.54
N GLN A 73 -1.57 16.58 2.64
CA GLN A 73 -0.78 16.92 1.45
C GLN A 73 -1.39 16.32 0.19
N LEU A 74 -1.22 16.98 -0.95
CA LEU A 74 -1.46 16.40 -2.26
C LEU A 74 -0.15 15.76 -2.73
N CYS A 75 -0.09 14.43 -2.65
CA CYS A 75 1.03 13.61 -3.09
C CYS A 75 0.86 13.16 -4.55
#